data_AF-A0A8H7B625-F1
#
_entry.id   AF-A0A8H7B625-F1
#
_cell.length_a   1.000
_cell.length_b   1.000
_cell.length_c   1.000
_cell.angle_alpha   90.00
_cell.angle_beta   90.00
_cell.angle_gamma   90.00
#
_symmetry.space_group_name_H-M   'P 1'
#
loop_
_entity.id
_entity.type
_entity.pdbx_description
1 polymer ?
#
loop_
_entity_poly.entity_id
_entity_poly.type
_entity_poly.pdbx_seq_one_letter_code
_entity_poly.pdbx_strand_id
1 'polypeptide(L)'
;MNVERCIELHNEIVQHGWIGSGRSPETLTSQSKSWFQLHGGKAEAARSDLSAELIQFLEQAQDPLSGPGYMFEFEDLLWPCDYEARTGEKQKDIRRRRLVLYQAGHFGTGHTCGLIYDQKTTLCILALTLYDMDGMDERRWYPLETVLSFWLSQIRQGSVQATPEKGGKLREEWSALGENRDPSNWVFVPYNEVMMKRNLEIWDKLVEAIESRVPMESITAQPIYGLLENNVRKTISLPQRFAYNFLFRARRPRFKKKK
;
A
#
# COMPACT_ATOMS: atom_id res chain seq x y z
N MET A 1 10.02 -13.84 -13.95
CA MET A 1 9.94 -13.36 -12.55
C MET A 1 11.31 -13.40 -11.90
N ASN A 2 11.71 -12.36 -11.16
CA ASN A 2 12.88 -12.42 -10.28
C ASN A 2 12.45 -13.04 -8.94
N VAL A 3 12.63 -14.35 -8.80
CA VAL A 3 12.05 -15.15 -7.71
C VAL A 3 12.60 -14.70 -6.36
N GLU A 4 13.94 -14.66 -6.22
CA GLU A 4 14.63 -14.27 -4.99
C GLU A 4 14.16 -12.88 -4.51
N ARG A 5 14.11 -11.91 -5.43
CA ARG A 5 13.67 -10.57 -5.09
C ARG A 5 12.21 -10.52 -4.65
N CYS A 6 11.33 -11.29 -5.28
CA CYS A 6 9.92 -11.33 -4.88
C CYS A 6 9.74 -11.96 -3.50
N ILE A 7 10.50 -13.02 -3.18
CA ILE A 7 10.50 -13.65 -1.85
C ILE A 7 10.94 -12.65 -0.78
N GLU A 8 12.06 -11.97 -1.00
CA GLU A 8 12.57 -10.94 -0.08
C GLU A 8 11.53 -9.85 0.19
N LEU A 9 10.97 -9.28 -0.88
CA LEU A 9 10.00 -8.19 -0.79
C LEU A 9 8.73 -8.64 -0.05
N HIS A 10 8.21 -9.82 -0.38
CA HIS A 10 7.02 -10.36 0.24
C HIS A 10 7.23 -10.63 1.73
N ASN A 11 8.32 -11.32 2.09
CA ASN A 11 8.63 -11.65 3.47
C ASN A 11 8.89 -10.38 4.31
N GLU A 12 9.47 -9.34 3.73
CA GLU A 12 9.64 -8.05 4.40
C GLU A 12 8.28 -7.35 4.66
N ILE A 13 7.36 -7.39 3.69
CA ILE A 13 5.98 -6.89 3.88
C ILE A 13 5.29 -7.63 5.03
N VAL A 14 5.39 -8.96 5.06
CA VAL A 14 4.84 -9.82 6.12
C VAL A 14 5.45 -9.47 7.48
N GLN A 15 6.77 -9.27 7.53
CA GLN A 15 7.47 -8.85 8.75
C GLN A 15 6.98 -7.51 9.27
N HIS A 16 6.79 -6.51 8.38
CA HIS A 16 6.22 -5.23 8.75
C HIS A 16 4.80 -5.35 9.31
N GLY A 17 3.96 -6.18 8.69
CA GLY A 17 2.60 -6.46 9.17
C GLY A 17 2.62 -7.07 10.57
N TRP A 18 3.42 -8.12 10.74
CA TRP A 18 3.57 -8.83 12.01
C TRP A 18 3.97 -7.93 13.17
N ILE A 19 5.04 -7.14 12.96
CA ILE A 19 5.57 -6.22 13.99
C ILE A 19 4.58 -5.09 14.25
N GLY A 20 3.99 -4.50 13.21
CA GLY A 20 3.03 -3.40 13.36
C GLY A 20 1.73 -3.82 14.05
N SER A 21 1.35 -5.10 13.98
CA SER A 21 0.26 -5.66 14.79
C SER A 21 0.62 -5.91 16.25
N GLY A 22 1.81 -5.50 16.70
CA GLY A 22 2.26 -5.61 18.09
C GLY A 22 2.80 -6.99 18.46
N ARG A 23 3.12 -7.83 17.47
CA ARG A 23 3.69 -9.16 17.68
C ARG A 23 5.22 -9.10 17.67
N SER A 24 5.88 -10.01 18.38
CA SER A 24 7.34 -10.04 18.46
C SER A 24 7.94 -10.62 17.16
N PRO A 25 9.00 -10.01 16.59
CA PRO A 25 9.66 -10.51 15.38
C PRO A 25 10.11 -11.98 15.49
N GLU A 26 10.55 -12.40 16.68
CA GLU A 26 11.09 -13.73 16.95
C GLU A 26 10.03 -14.83 16.80
N THR A 27 8.75 -14.47 16.91
CA THR A 27 7.62 -15.41 16.76
C THR A 27 7.16 -15.59 15.32
N LEU A 28 7.61 -14.76 14.38
CA LEU A 28 7.13 -14.80 12.99
C LEU A 28 7.44 -16.16 12.34
N THR A 29 8.68 -16.62 12.44
CA THR A 29 9.11 -17.88 11.80
C THR A 29 8.38 -19.10 12.34
N SER A 30 8.09 -19.15 13.64
CA SER A 30 7.34 -20.27 14.25
C SER A 30 5.84 -20.20 14.00
N GLN A 31 5.32 -19.01 13.64
CA GLN A 31 3.91 -18.75 13.38
C GLN A 31 3.60 -18.54 11.88
N SER A 32 4.56 -18.82 11.01
CA SER A 32 4.37 -18.76 9.55
C SER A 32 4.65 -20.12 8.95
N LYS A 33 3.99 -20.41 7.84
CA LYS A 33 4.27 -21.57 7.00
C LYS A 33 4.52 -21.11 5.58
N SER A 34 5.13 -21.95 4.75
CA SER A 34 5.01 -21.71 3.32
C SER A 34 3.59 -21.98 2.83
N TRP A 35 3.25 -21.45 1.67
CA TRP A 35 1.95 -21.65 1.06
C TRP A 35 1.58 -23.14 0.90
N PHE A 36 2.53 -23.95 0.40
CA PHE A 36 2.35 -25.40 0.25
C PHE A 36 2.13 -26.11 1.60
N GLN A 37 2.83 -25.67 2.64
CA GLN A 37 2.66 -26.23 3.99
C GLN A 37 1.32 -25.83 4.62
N LEU A 38 0.80 -24.65 4.29
CA LEU A 38 -0.49 -24.16 4.79
C LEU A 38 -1.67 -24.90 4.16
N HIS A 39 -1.65 -25.07 2.83
CA HIS A 39 -2.77 -25.66 2.07
C HIS A 39 -2.63 -27.16 1.78
N GLY A 40 -1.46 -27.75 2.03
CA GLY A 40 -1.20 -29.18 1.97
C GLY A 40 -1.62 -29.82 0.64
N GLY A 41 -2.41 -30.89 0.70
CA GLY A 41 -2.79 -31.68 -0.48
C GLY A 41 -3.50 -30.88 -1.59
N LYS A 42 -4.21 -29.79 -1.25
CA LYS A 42 -4.84 -28.91 -2.26
C LYS A 42 -3.80 -28.11 -3.05
N ALA A 43 -2.77 -27.62 -2.37
CA ALA A 43 -1.65 -26.94 -3.01
C ALA A 43 -0.84 -27.89 -3.89
N GLU A 44 -0.57 -29.11 -3.41
CA GLU A 44 0.14 -30.13 -4.21
C GLU A 44 -0.65 -30.56 -5.45
N ALA A 45 -1.99 -30.66 -5.36
CA ALA A 45 -2.83 -30.93 -6.52
C ALA A 45 -2.74 -29.81 -7.58
N ALA A 46 -2.68 -28.54 -7.13
CA ALA A 46 -2.55 -27.38 -8.02
C ALA A 46 -1.14 -27.23 -8.61
N ARG A 47 -0.12 -27.85 -8.03
CA ARG A 47 1.30 -27.71 -8.43
C ARG A 47 1.56 -27.96 -9.91
N SER A 48 0.83 -28.91 -10.51
CA SER A 48 0.96 -29.23 -11.94
C SER A 48 0.48 -28.12 -12.89
N ASP A 49 -0.37 -27.22 -12.39
CA ASP A 49 -0.87 -26.06 -13.14
C ASP A 49 -0.02 -24.80 -12.87
N LEU A 50 1.01 -24.86 -12.02
CA LEU A 50 1.86 -23.71 -11.65
C LEU A 50 3.19 -23.69 -12.42
N SER A 51 3.70 -22.48 -12.72
CA SER A 51 5.03 -22.30 -13.30
C SER A 51 6.12 -22.61 -12.28
N ALA A 52 7.31 -23.02 -12.76
CA ALA A 52 8.43 -23.37 -11.89
C ALA A 52 8.86 -22.20 -11.00
N GLU A 53 8.88 -20.98 -11.54
CA GLU A 53 9.24 -19.77 -10.82
C GLU A 53 8.23 -19.48 -9.71
N LEU A 54 6.94 -19.67 -9.99
CA LEU A 54 5.89 -19.44 -8.99
C LEU A 54 5.92 -20.48 -7.88
N ILE A 55 6.20 -21.75 -8.21
CA ILE A 55 6.40 -22.80 -7.21
C ILE A 55 7.55 -22.39 -6.26
N GLN A 56 8.70 -21.98 -6.79
CA GLN A 56 9.84 -21.56 -5.98
C GLN A 56 9.52 -20.36 -5.07
N PHE A 57 8.71 -19.41 -5.57
CA PHE A 57 8.20 -18.30 -4.77
C PHE A 57 7.30 -18.79 -3.64
N LEU A 58 6.27 -19.59 -3.94
CA LEU A 58 5.29 -20.08 -2.96
C LEU A 58 5.87 -21.05 -1.92
N GLU A 59 6.96 -21.74 -2.24
CA GLU A 59 7.69 -22.60 -1.29
C GLU A 59 8.42 -21.80 -0.20
N GLN A 60 8.73 -20.53 -0.46
CA GLN A 60 9.54 -19.68 0.43
C GLN A 60 8.82 -18.41 0.91
N ALA A 61 7.69 -18.06 0.28
CA ALA A 61 6.81 -17.01 0.73
C ALA A 61 6.21 -17.37 2.10
N GLN A 62 6.40 -16.49 3.09
CA GLN A 62 5.87 -16.67 4.44
C GLN A 62 4.39 -16.30 4.49
N ASP A 63 3.58 -17.26 4.91
CA ASP A 63 2.14 -17.10 5.14
C ASP A 63 1.85 -17.25 6.64
N PRO A 64 1.59 -16.15 7.37
CA PRO A 64 1.30 -16.19 8.79
C PRO A 64 0.02 -16.98 9.10
N LEU A 65 0.09 -17.90 10.07
CA LEU A 65 -1.06 -18.72 10.51
C LEU A 65 -2.22 -17.91 11.11
N SER A 66 -1.91 -16.69 11.56
CA SER A 66 -2.85 -15.71 12.08
C SER A 66 -2.20 -14.33 12.02
N GLY A 67 -2.97 -13.26 11.87
CA GLY A 67 -2.41 -11.91 11.89
C GLY A 67 -3.13 -10.98 10.91
N PRO A 68 -2.61 -9.75 10.70
CA PRO A 68 -3.10 -8.91 9.62
C PRO A 68 -2.89 -9.62 8.28
N GLY A 69 -3.75 -9.34 7.30
CA GLY A 69 -3.48 -9.68 5.91
C GLY A 69 -2.16 -9.09 5.42
N TYR A 70 -1.85 -9.24 4.13
CA TYR A 70 -0.55 -8.88 3.58
C TYR A 70 -0.34 -7.38 3.42
N MET A 71 -1.39 -6.62 3.11
CA MET A 71 -1.34 -5.17 2.99
C MET A 71 -2.74 -4.59 3.23
N PHE A 72 -2.86 -3.26 3.38
CA PHE A 72 -4.13 -2.57 3.23
C PHE A 72 -4.86 -3.10 2.00
N GLU A 73 -6.07 -3.62 2.21
CA GLU A 73 -6.94 -4.19 1.18
C GLU A 73 -6.51 -5.56 0.61
N PHE A 74 -5.48 -6.24 1.13
CA PHE A 74 -5.09 -7.58 0.68
C PHE A 74 -5.02 -8.58 1.84
N GLU A 75 -5.86 -9.62 1.76
CA GLU A 75 -6.12 -10.53 2.89
C GLU A 75 -5.32 -11.82 2.79
N ASP A 76 -5.34 -12.49 1.63
CA ASP A 76 -4.83 -13.86 1.47
C ASP A 76 -3.85 -13.98 0.28
N LEU A 77 -2.88 -14.89 0.41
CA LEU A 77 -1.99 -15.32 -0.67
C LEU A 77 -2.62 -16.53 -1.36
N LEU A 78 -2.97 -16.38 -2.64
CA LEU A 78 -3.44 -17.40 -3.60
C LEU A 78 -4.20 -18.59 -3.00
N TRP A 79 -5.53 -18.68 -3.10
CA TRP A 79 -6.18 -19.94 -2.72
C TRP A 79 -6.03 -21.00 -3.83
N PRO A 80 -5.75 -22.29 -3.50
CA PRO A 80 -5.74 -23.34 -4.51
C PRO A 80 -7.15 -23.50 -5.12
N CYS A 81 -7.29 -23.24 -6.43
CA CYS A 81 -8.53 -23.31 -7.23
C CYS A 81 -9.44 -22.07 -7.27
N ASP A 82 -8.88 -20.85 -7.18
CA ASP A 82 -9.68 -19.65 -6.96
C ASP A 82 -9.99 -18.77 -8.18
N TYR A 83 -9.26 -18.94 -9.28
CA TYR A 83 -9.33 -17.97 -10.38
C TYR A 83 -10.72 -17.90 -11.04
N GLU A 84 -11.31 -19.05 -11.40
CA GLU A 84 -12.67 -19.10 -11.98
C GLU A 84 -13.72 -18.57 -10.99
N ALA A 85 -13.63 -18.95 -9.72
CA ALA A 85 -14.61 -18.57 -8.70
C ALA A 85 -14.68 -17.05 -8.52
N ARG A 86 -13.55 -16.36 -8.68
CA ARG A 86 -13.47 -14.90 -8.50
C ARG A 86 -13.68 -14.09 -9.76
N THR A 87 -13.20 -14.59 -10.89
CA THR A 87 -13.25 -13.85 -12.16
C THR A 87 -14.44 -14.23 -13.04
N GLY A 88 -15.09 -15.36 -12.77
CA GLY A 88 -16.09 -15.95 -13.67
C GLY A 88 -15.50 -16.54 -14.96
N GLU A 89 -14.17 -16.56 -15.11
CA GLU A 89 -13.49 -17.09 -16.29
C GLU A 89 -13.63 -18.62 -16.36
N LYS A 90 -14.24 -19.10 -17.44
CA LYS A 90 -14.51 -20.53 -17.67
C LYS A 90 -13.50 -21.17 -18.62
N GLN A 91 -12.75 -20.38 -19.39
CA GLN A 91 -11.81 -20.88 -20.38
C GLN A 91 -10.61 -21.56 -19.69
N LYS A 92 -10.45 -22.87 -19.93
CA LYS A 92 -9.50 -23.71 -19.19
C LYS A 92 -8.03 -23.28 -19.37
N ASP A 93 -7.65 -22.83 -20.56
CA ASP A 93 -6.32 -22.32 -20.86
C ASP A 93 -6.02 -21.01 -20.12
N ILE A 94 -7.00 -20.11 -20.04
CA ILE A 94 -6.87 -18.86 -19.28
C ILE A 94 -6.78 -19.15 -17.78
N ARG A 95 -7.63 -20.02 -17.25
CA ARG A 95 -7.64 -20.41 -15.83
C ARG A 95 -6.36 -21.07 -15.35
N ARG A 96 -5.68 -21.81 -16.22
CA ARG A 96 -4.36 -22.40 -15.92
C ARG A 96 -3.24 -21.38 -16.07
N ARG A 97 -3.43 -20.37 -16.89
CA ARG A 97 -2.43 -19.32 -17.14
C ARG A 97 -2.47 -18.22 -16.10
N ARG A 98 -3.64 -17.84 -15.61
CA ARG A 98 -3.85 -16.67 -14.74
C ARG A 98 -4.38 -17.09 -13.39
N LEU A 99 -3.90 -16.40 -12.35
CA LEU A 99 -4.17 -16.70 -10.96
C LEU A 99 -4.46 -15.40 -10.20
N VAL A 100 -5.28 -15.46 -9.16
CA VAL A 100 -5.36 -14.40 -8.16
C VAL A 100 -4.27 -14.65 -7.13
N LEU A 101 -3.15 -13.93 -7.21
CA LEU A 101 -1.98 -14.15 -6.34
C LEU A 101 -2.16 -13.50 -4.96
N TYR A 102 -2.68 -12.27 -4.91
CA TYR A 102 -3.06 -11.63 -3.65
C TYR A 102 -4.53 -11.27 -3.73
N GLN A 103 -5.34 -11.84 -2.86
CA GLN A 103 -6.77 -11.56 -2.80
C GLN A 103 -7.01 -10.17 -2.23
N ALA A 104 -7.88 -9.39 -2.88
CA ALA A 104 -8.36 -8.14 -2.30
C ALA A 104 -9.43 -8.41 -1.24
N GLY A 105 -9.39 -7.66 -0.15
CA GLY A 105 -10.41 -7.62 0.88
C GLY A 105 -11.74 -7.06 0.39
N HIS A 106 -12.80 -7.31 1.15
CA HIS A 106 -14.16 -6.92 0.76
C HIS A 106 -14.36 -5.41 0.88
N PHE A 107 -14.24 -4.68 -0.23
CA PHE A 107 -14.65 -3.26 -0.35
C PHE A 107 -16.18 -3.04 -0.29
N GLY A 108 -16.95 -3.97 0.28
CA GLY A 108 -18.41 -3.93 0.21
C GLY A 108 -18.98 -4.10 -1.21
N THR A 109 -18.14 -4.31 -2.24
CA THR A 109 -18.53 -4.44 -3.65
C THR A 109 -18.71 -5.89 -4.11
N GLY A 110 -18.46 -6.87 -3.25
CA GLY A 110 -18.57 -8.31 -3.57
C GLY A 110 -17.47 -8.87 -4.49
N HIS A 111 -16.62 -8.03 -5.08
CA HIS A 111 -15.49 -8.43 -5.93
C HIS A 111 -14.19 -8.52 -5.13
N THR A 112 -13.42 -9.58 -5.35
CA THR A 112 -12.24 -9.93 -4.51
C THR A 112 -11.02 -10.39 -5.31
N CYS A 113 -10.94 -10.09 -6.62
CA CYS A 113 -9.85 -10.59 -7.47
C CYS A 113 -8.46 -10.07 -7.07
N GLY A 114 -8.32 -8.84 -6.57
CA GLY A 114 -7.04 -8.32 -6.08
C GLY A 114 -5.95 -8.29 -7.14
N LEU A 115 -4.80 -8.90 -6.88
CA LEU A 115 -3.67 -8.96 -7.80
C LEU A 115 -3.73 -10.23 -8.65
N ILE A 116 -3.99 -10.06 -9.95
CA ILE A 116 -3.98 -11.16 -10.91
C ILE A 116 -2.56 -11.32 -11.47
N TYR A 117 -2.03 -12.54 -11.46
CA TYR A 117 -0.72 -12.91 -12.02
C TYR A 117 -0.90 -13.79 -13.25
N ASP A 118 -0.19 -13.48 -14.34
CA ASP A 118 -0.14 -14.26 -15.57
C ASP A 118 1.17 -15.03 -15.63
N GLN A 119 1.08 -16.36 -15.49
CA GLN A 119 2.21 -17.27 -15.44
C GLN A 119 3.02 -17.29 -16.75
N LYS A 120 2.40 -16.97 -17.90
CA LYS A 120 3.06 -17.00 -19.20
C LYS A 120 3.94 -15.77 -19.41
N THR A 121 3.47 -14.60 -19.00
CA THR A 121 4.22 -13.34 -19.15
C THR A 121 5.04 -13.00 -17.90
N THR A 122 4.75 -13.65 -16.78
CA THR A 122 5.30 -13.34 -15.44
C THR A 122 5.00 -11.92 -14.98
N LEU A 123 3.89 -11.37 -15.46
CA LEU A 123 3.39 -10.04 -15.10
C LEU A 123 2.11 -10.15 -14.29
N CYS A 124 1.78 -9.07 -13.59
CA CYS A 124 0.58 -8.96 -12.79
C CYS A 124 -0.15 -7.63 -13.04
N ILE A 125 -1.42 -7.62 -12.67
CA ILE A 125 -2.30 -6.46 -12.75
C ILE A 125 -3.22 -6.41 -11.54
N LEU A 126 -3.50 -5.20 -11.07
CA LEU A 126 -4.46 -4.96 -9.99
C LEU A 126 -5.88 -4.90 -10.58
N ALA A 127 -6.76 -5.72 -10.05
CA ALA A 127 -8.18 -5.79 -10.37
C ALA A 127 -9.00 -5.75 -9.07
N LEU A 128 -9.18 -4.54 -8.54
CA LEU A 128 -9.87 -4.32 -7.26
C LEU A 128 -11.40 -4.29 -7.43
N THR A 129 -11.87 -3.88 -8.61
CA THR A 129 -13.30 -3.76 -8.93
C THR A 129 -13.70 -4.59 -10.14
N LEU A 130 -15.00 -4.82 -10.31
CA LEU A 130 -15.56 -5.49 -11.50
C LEU A 130 -15.16 -4.77 -12.80
N TYR A 131 -15.11 -3.44 -12.76
CA TYR A 131 -14.70 -2.62 -13.91
C TYR A 131 -13.24 -2.80 -14.27
N ASP A 132 -12.41 -3.33 -13.37
CA ASP A 132 -11.00 -3.60 -13.67
C ASP A 132 -10.80 -4.86 -14.51
N MET A 133 -11.78 -5.76 -14.49
CA MET A 133 -11.81 -6.95 -15.32
C MET A 133 -12.15 -6.62 -16.77
N ASP A 134 -12.98 -5.60 -16.99
CA ASP A 134 -13.34 -5.12 -18.33
C ASP A 134 -12.11 -4.48 -19.02
N GLY A 135 -11.75 -5.04 -20.17
CA GLY A 135 -10.60 -4.58 -20.95
C GLY A 135 -9.24 -4.78 -20.26
N MET A 136 -9.16 -5.66 -19.24
CA MET A 136 -7.93 -5.90 -18.46
C MET A 136 -6.70 -6.20 -19.35
N ASP A 137 -6.91 -6.90 -20.46
CA ASP A 137 -5.84 -7.28 -21.39
C ASP A 137 -5.25 -6.09 -22.16
N GLU A 138 -5.98 -4.98 -22.27
CA GLU A 138 -5.53 -3.74 -22.93
C GLU A 138 -4.76 -2.82 -21.96
N ARG A 139 -4.84 -3.11 -20.65
CA ARG A 139 -4.18 -2.31 -19.62
C ARG A 139 -2.70 -2.65 -19.50
N ARG A 140 -1.98 -1.82 -18.76
CA ARG A 140 -0.57 -2.04 -18.48
C ARG A 140 -0.39 -3.05 -17.34
N TRP A 141 0.32 -4.12 -17.64
CA TRP A 141 0.76 -5.13 -16.67
C TRP A 141 2.16 -4.81 -16.17
N TYR A 142 2.47 -5.23 -14.94
CA TYR A 142 3.72 -4.93 -14.26
C TYR A 142 4.40 -6.19 -13.73
N PRO A 143 5.74 -6.24 -13.65
CA PRO A 143 6.43 -7.31 -12.93
C PRO A 143 5.99 -7.38 -11.46
N LEU A 144 5.90 -8.59 -10.90
CA LEU A 144 5.52 -8.77 -9.50
C LEU A 144 6.44 -8.00 -8.54
N GLU A 145 7.74 -8.01 -8.80
CA GLU A 145 8.74 -7.24 -8.03
C GLU A 145 8.44 -5.74 -7.99
N THR A 146 7.85 -5.19 -9.06
CA THR A 146 7.51 -3.75 -9.13
C THR A 146 6.34 -3.45 -8.21
N VAL A 147 5.32 -4.31 -8.22
CA VAL A 147 4.15 -4.18 -7.33
C VAL A 147 4.56 -4.33 -5.87
N LEU A 148 5.30 -5.37 -5.53
CA LEU A 148 5.77 -5.60 -4.15
C LEU A 148 6.72 -4.50 -3.67
N SER A 149 7.62 -4.01 -4.53
CA SER A 149 8.50 -2.88 -4.20
C SER A 149 7.69 -1.60 -3.95
N PHE A 150 6.65 -1.36 -4.75
CA PHE A 150 5.76 -0.23 -4.54
C PHE A 150 5.03 -0.35 -3.20
N TRP A 151 4.43 -1.50 -2.90
CA TRP A 151 3.75 -1.78 -1.63
C TRP A 151 4.67 -1.56 -0.43
N LEU A 152 5.86 -2.16 -0.45
CA LEU A 152 6.87 -1.98 0.58
C LEU A 152 7.31 -0.52 0.72
N SER A 153 7.40 0.23 -0.38
CA SER A 153 7.72 1.66 -0.34
C SER A 153 6.64 2.46 0.41
N GLN A 154 5.36 2.10 0.27
CA GLN A 154 4.26 2.76 0.99
C GLN A 154 4.33 2.46 2.48
N ILE A 155 4.67 1.22 2.83
CA ILE A 155 4.86 0.79 4.22
C ILE A 155 6.04 1.53 4.87
N ARG A 156 7.21 1.52 4.22
CA ARG A 156 8.42 2.20 4.72
C ARG A 156 8.25 3.72 4.83
N GLN A 157 7.44 4.33 3.97
CA GLN A 157 7.09 5.76 4.05
C GLN A 157 6.04 6.06 5.13
N GLY A 158 5.44 5.04 5.72
CA GLY A 158 4.37 5.16 6.71
C GLY A 158 3.05 5.62 6.12
N SER A 159 2.85 5.53 4.80
CA SER A 159 1.56 5.77 4.12
C SER A 159 0.58 4.62 4.35
N VAL A 160 1.12 3.42 4.61
CA VAL A 160 0.36 2.23 5.00
C VAL A 160 1.01 1.69 6.26
N GLN A 161 0.24 1.47 7.32
CA GLN A 161 0.77 1.03 8.61
C GLN A 161 -0.06 -0.10 9.17
N ALA A 162 0.60 -1.15 9.66
CA ALA A 162 -0.08 -2.17 10.44
C ALA A 162 -0.41 -1.61 11.83
N THR A 163 -1.59 -1.97 12.32
CA THR A 163 -2.12 -1.57 13.62
C THR A 163 -2.28 -2.79 14.52
N PRO A 164 -2.20 -2.62 15.85
CA PRO A 164 -2.51 -3.68 16.79
C PRO A 164 -3.97 -4.16 16.65
N GLU A 165 -4.20 -5.47 16.80
CA GLU A 165 -5.54 -6.09 16.74
C GLU A 165 -6.54 -5.49 17.74
N LYS A 166 -6.04 -4.86 18.82
CA LYS A 166 -6.85 -4.20 19.86
C LYS A 166 -6.33 -2.78 20.14
N GLY A 167 -7.19 -1.78 19.95
CA GLY A 167 -7.04 -0.46 20.58
C GLY A 167 -5.81 0.37 20.20
N GLY A 168 -5.38 0.36 18.93
CA GLY A 168 -4.31 1.25 18.47
C GLY A 168 -4.79 2.71 18.38
N LYS A 169 -3.96 3.69 18.82
CA LYS A 169 -4.23 5.13 18.69
C LYS A 169 -4.64 5.56 17.28
N LEU A 170 -4.05 4.96 16.25
CA LEU A 170 -4.41 5.21 14.86
C LEU A 170 -5.85 4.82 14.53
N ARG A 171 -6.37 3.74 15.12
CA ARG A 171 -7.76 3.30 14.94
C ARG A 171 -8.75 4.24 15.62
N GLU A 172 -8.35 4.85 16.74
CA GLU A 172 -9.15 5.85 17.46
C GLU A 172 -9.16 7.20 16.72
N GLU A 173 -7.99 7.68 16.27
CA GLU A 173 -7.82 8.94 15.52
C GLU A 173 -8.50 8.92 14.15
N TRP A 174 -8.63 7.74 13.54
CA TRP A 174 -9.24 7.51 12.23
C TRP A 174 -10.50 6.63 12.33
N SER A 175 -11.26 6.77 13.43
CA SER A 175 -12.55 6.07 13.66
C SER A 175 -13.60 6.25 12.56
N ALA A 176 -13.46 7.29 11.73
CA ALA A 176 -14.27 7.51 10.54
C ALA A 176 -14.04 6.48 9.41
N LEU A 177 -12.98 5.65 9.49
CA LEU A 177 -12.67 4.58 8.53
C LEU A 177 -13.26 3.20 8.91
N GLY A 178 -14.10 3.10 9.94
CA GLY A 178 -15.09 2.02 10.00
C GLY A 178 -15.33 1.39 11.37
N GLU A 179 -16.56 1.56 11.86
CA GLU A 179 -17.20 0.75 12.90
C GLU A 179 -17.52 -0.70 12.46
N ASN A 180 -17.07 -1.16 11.29
CA ASN A 180 -17.32 -2.52 10.84
C ASN A 180 -16.12 -3.10 10.09
N ARG A 181 -15.49 -4.09 10.73
CA ARG A 181 -14.73 -5.20 10.11
C ARG A 181 -13.74 -4.79 9.02
N ASP A 182 -12.64 -4.12 9.38
CA ASP A 182 -11.42 -4.30 8.58
C ASP A 182 -10.66 -5.49 9.16
N PRO A 183 -10.70 -6.68 8.52
CA PRO A 183 -9.92 -7.84 8.95
C PRO A 183 -8.42 -7.65 8.68
N SER A 184 -8.07 -6.73 7.78
CA SER A 184 -6.68 -6.34 7.55
C SER A 184 -6.31 -5.35 8.65
N ASN A 185 -5.47 -5.73 9.63
CA ASN A 185 -5.00 -4.75 10.62
C ASN A 185 -4.01 -3.75 9.98
N TRP A 186 -4.30 -3.22 8.79
CA TRP A 186 -3.56 -2.20 8.08
C TRP A 186 -4.43 -0.96 7.95
N VAL A 187 -3.83 0.21 8.05
CA VAL A 187 -4.51 1.48 7.81
C VAL A 187 -3.77 2.28 6.77
N PHE A 188 -4.53 2.89 5.87
CA PHE A 188 -4.01 3.95 5.04
C PHE A 188 -3.89 5.23 5.88
N VAL A 189 -2.68 5.78 5.94
CA VAL A 189 -2.37 7.01 6.65
C VAL A 189 -2.26 8.12 5.61
N PRO A 190 -3.31 8.94 5.41
CA PRO A 190 -3.31 9.96 4.37
C PRO A 190 -2.39 11.15 4.71
N TYR A 191 -1.87 11.19 5.93
CA TYR A 191 -0.98 12.23 6.40
C TYR A 191 0.02 11.71 7.44
N ASN A 192 1.32 11.90 7.20
CA ASN A 192 2.36 11.71 8.20
C ASN A 192 3.47 12.77 8.09
N GLU A 193 4.37 12.81 9.07
CA GLU A 193 5.45 13.81 9.13
C GLU A 193 6.49 13.67 8.01
N VAL A 194 6.73 12.47 7.50
CA VAL A 194 7.62 12.24 6.36
C VAL A 194 7.04 12.90 5.11
N MET A 195 5.75 12.67 4.85
CA MET A 195 5.00 13.33 3.78
C MET A 195 4.96 14.84 3.98
N MET A 196 4.76 15.32 5.21
CA MET A 196 4.79 16.76 5.53
C MET A 196 6.13 17.38 5.15
N LYS A 197 7.24 16.81 5.63
CA LYS A 197 8.59 17.30 5.35
C LYS A 197 8.85 17.36 3.85
N ARG A 198 8.54 16.29 3.11
CA ARG A 198 8.71 16.25 1.65
C ARG A 198 7.87 17.32 0.93
N ASN A 199 6.62 17.51 1.35
CA ASN A 199 5.76 18.56 0.77
C ASN A 199 6.31 19.96 1.05
N LEU A 200 6.82 20.19 2.26
CA LEU A 200 7.46 21.46 2.64
C LEU A 200 8.73 21.71 1.81
N GLU A 201 9.57 20.69 1.59
CA GLU A 201 10.77 20.81 0.75
C GLU A 201 10.44 21.13 -0.71
N ILE A 202 9.42 20.48 -1.28
CA ILE A 202 8.95 20.76 -2.64
C ILE A 202 8.39 22.18 -2.74
N TRP A 203 7.59 22.58 -1.74
CA TRP A 203 7.06 23.93 -1.64
C TRP A 203 8.18 24.97 -1.56
N ASP A 204 9.20 24.75 -0.73
CA ASP A 204 10.33 25.65 -0.59
C ASP A 204 11.06 25.83 -1.93
N LYS A 205 11.31 24.74 -2.66
CA LYS A 205 11.90 24.79 -4.01
C LYS A 205 11.03 25.57 -5.00
N LEU A 206 9.71 25.41 -4.93
CA LEU A 206 8.77 26.16 -5.76
C LEU A 206 8.83 27.66 -5.44
N VAL A 207 8.81 28.02 -4.16
CA VAL A 207 8.90 29.43 -3.72
C VAL A 207 10.23 30.05 -4.15
N GLU A 208 11.35 29.34 -4.01
CA GLU A 208 12.66 29.80 -4.49
C GLU A 208 12.69 30.01 -6.00
N ALA A 209 12.12 29.07 -6.75
CA ALA A 209 12.00 29.19 -8.19
C ALA A 209 11.15 30.40 -8.61
N ILE A 210 10.08 30.71 -7.88
CA ILE A 210 9.27 31.91 -8.15
C ILE A 210 10.08 33.16 -7.80
N GLU A 211 10.67 33.23 -6.60
CA GLU A 211 11.42 34.39 -6.12
C GLU A 211 12.63 34.73 -6.98
N SER A 212 13.31 33.74 -7.58
CA SER A 212 14.42 33.99 -8.51
C SER A 212 14.00 34.66 -9.83
N ARG A 213 12.69 34.66 -10.14
CA ARG A 213 12.11 35.29 -11.34
C ARG A 213 11.45 36.63 -11.05
N VAL A 214 11.38 37.05 -9.78
CA VAL A 214 10.75 38.32 -9.36
C VAL A 214 11.82 39.41 -9.22
N PRO A 215 11.56 40.67 -9.63
CA PRO A 215 12.49 41.77 -9.43
C PRO A 215 12.87 41.95 -7.95
N MET A 216 14.18 42.12 -7.69
CA MET A 216 14.77 42.11 -6.35
C MET A 216 14.21 43.17 -5.40
N GLU A 217 13.72 44.28 -5.95
CA GLU A 217 13.02 45.36 -5.24
C GLU A 217 11.72 44.92 -4.54
N SER A 218 11.17 43.77 -4.94
CA SER A 218 9.91 43.24 -4.42
C SER A 218 10.09 42.16 -3.34
N ILE A 219 11.32 41.80 -2.96
CA ILE A 219 11.65 40.64 -2.12
C ILE A 219 12.10 41.09 -0.72
N THR A 220 11.50 40.54 0.34
CA THR A 220 11.97 40.75 1.73
C THR A 220 13.27 39.99 2.05
N ALA A 221 14.06 40.47 3.00
CA ALA A 221 15.42 39.99 3.22
C ALA A 221 15.53 38.55 3.78
N GLN A 222 14.65 38.14 4.69
CA GLN A 222 14.71 36.83 5.38
C GLN A 222 13.49 35.95 5.05
N PRO A 223 13.67 34.64 4.83
CA PRO A 223 12.56 33.69 4.71
C PRO A 223 11.76 33.65 6.03
N ILE A 224 10.43 33.73 5.92
CA ILE A 224 9.52 33.58 7.05
C ILE A 224 8.75 32.27 6.85
N TYR A 225 8.56 31.48 7.91
CA TYR A 225 7.80 30.25 7.87
C TYR A 225 6.41 30.43 8.47
N GLY A 226 5.43 29.75 7.88
CA GLY A 226 4.00 29.91 8.13
C GLY A 226 3.35 30.84 7.10
N LEU A 227 2.51 30.28 6.23
CA LEU A 227 1.65 31.04 5.32
C LEU A 227 0.65 31.89 6.10
N LEU A 228 0.19 31.39 7.25
CA LEU A 228 -0.63 32.14 8.21
C LEU A 228 0.20 32.59 9.40
N GLU A 229 -0.19 33.70 10.01
CA GLU A 229 0.41 34.17 11.25
C GLU A 229 0.02 33.28 12.43
N ASN A 230 0.94 33.11 13.39
CA ASN A 230 0.73 32.22 14.54
C ASN A 230 -0.44 32.66 15.45
N ASN A 231 -0.82 33.94 15.43
CA ASN A 231 -2.00 34.47 16.13
C ASN A 231 -3.32 33.86 15.60
N VAL A 232 -3.37 33.45 14.33
CA VAL A 232 -4.54 32.83 13.68
C VAL A 232 -4.74 31.37 14.13
N ARG A 233 -3.75 30.73 14.76
CA ARG A 233 -3.87 29.35 15.25
C ARG A 233 -5.03 29.14 16.22
N LYS A 234 -5.38 30.16 17.00
CA LYS A 234 -6.46 30.08 18.01
C LYS A 234 -7.85 30.33 17.43
N THR A 235 -7.95 30.91 16.24
CA THR A 235 -9.21 31.32 15.61
C THR A 235 -9.58 30.46 14.41
N ILE A 236 -8.63 29.70 13.85
CA ILE A 236 -8.87 28.85 12.69
C ILE A 236 -9.59 27.57 13.08
N SER A 237 -10.73 27.31 12.46
CA SER A 237 -11.54 26.10 12.66
C SER A 237 -11.09 24.94 11.77
N LEU A 238 -9.77 24.73 11.64
CA LEU A 238 -9.21 23.61 10.87
C LEU A 238 -8.77 22.49 11.81
N PRO A 239 -9.10 21.22 11.50
CA PRO A 239 -8.51 20.08 12.20
C PRO A 239 -6.98 20.12 12.11
N GLN A 240 -6.28 19.73 13.18
CA GLN A 240 -4.81 19.68 13.25
C GLN A 240 -4.21 18.54 12.42
N ARG A 241 -4.50 18.54 11.11
CA ARG A 241 -4.08 17.55 10.11
C ARG A 241 -3.15 18.21 9.09
N PHE A 242 -3.00 17.64 7.89
CA PHE A 242 -2.11 18.13 6.85
C PHE A 242 -2.26 19.65 6.59
N ALA A 243 -3.47 20.11 6.25
CA ALA A 243 -3.70 21.51 5.88
C ALA A 243 -3.29 22.49 7.00
N TYR A 244 -3.70 22.20 8.24
CA TYR A 244 -3.31 23.00 9.40
C TYR A 244 -1.78 23.05 9.56
N ASN A 245 -1.13 21.89 9.59
CA ASN A 245 0.31 21.82 9.78
C ASN A 245 1.08 22.50 8.63
N PHE A 246 0.61 22.33 7.38
CA PHE A 246 1.23 22.93 6.21
C PHE A 246 1.15 24.45 6.26
N LEU A 247 -0.03 25.01 6.56
CA LEU A 247 -0.23 26.47 6.63
C LEU A 247 0.67 27.17 7.65
N PHE A 248 1.05 26.48 8.73
CA PHE A 248 1.91 27.05 9.78
C PHE A 248 3.39 26.68 9.65
N ARG A 249 3.77 25.79 8.73
CA ARG A 249 5.16 25.35 8.53
C ARG A 249 5.73 25.71 7.17
N ALA A 250 4.91 25.89 6.14
CA ALA A 250 5.36 26.22 4.79
C ALA A 250 6.00 27.60 4.71
N ARG A 251 7.08 27.74 3.93
CA ARG A 251 7.73 29.02 3.67
C ARG A 251 6.76 30.01 3.05
N ARG A 252 6.71 31.21 3.61
CA ARG A 252 5.94 32.32 3.05
C ARG A 252 6.73 32.94 1.89
N PRO A 253 6.11 33.08 0.69
CA PRO A 253 6.76 33.79 -0.40
C PRO A 253 7.08 35.24 -0.01
N ARG A 254 8.27 35.71 -0.37
CA ARG A 254 8.81 37.03 0.02
C ARG A 254 8.34 38.17 -0.88
N PHE A 255 7.69 37.85 -1.99
CA PHE A 255 7.20 38.86 -2.93
C PHE A 255 5.87 39.45 -2.44
N LYS A 256 5.72 40.77 -2.58
CA LYS A 256 4.46 41.46 -2.30
C LYS A 256 3.60 41.53 -3.56
N LYS A 257 2.28 41.34 -3.40
CA LYS A 257 1.32 41.67 -4.45
C LYS A 257 1.40 43.18 -4.69
N LYS A 258 1.67 43.61 -5.92
CA LYS A 258 1.48 45.02 -6.30
C LYS A 258 0.00 45.35 -6.01
N LYS A 259 -0.23 46.32 -5.13
CA LYS A 259 -1.56 46.90 -4.93
C LYS A 259 -1.98 47.67 -6.17
#